data_AF-A0A523U7A3-F1
#
_entry.id   AF-A0A523U7A3-F1
#
_cell.length_a   1.000
_cell.length_b   1.000
_cell.length_c   1.000
_cell.angle_alpha   90.00
_cell.angle_beta   90.00
_cell.angle_gamma   90.00
#
_symmetry.space_group_name_H-M   'P 1'
#
loop_
_entity.id
_entity.type
_entity.pdbx_description
1 polymer ?
#
loop_
_entity_poly.entity_id
_entity_poly.type
_entity_poly.pdbx_seq_one_letter_code
_entity_poly.pdbx_strand_id
1 'polypeptide(L)'
;MKSEAATKLTLVGNIPKGPGDFDGPEGITSGDDGWLFVSSGDGWIYRTKDNNVEPYAEVGGRPLGVAFDLQRNLIVCESESGSILSVSSKREVSLIADRLGRRKISNPNFAVFDNEGWLYFTDSGSSTLEVPVNDGAIFRISPSGDTELFADGFFLPNGLAIRHGEQALYVAQSTEDNVLRLTIETDGSLGKSAVFAAGLESIPDGLAFTASGELLVIAGGTDTVYQVGASGQVEVLAADPPPSTKHLFAAANCAFAGTYLDDLYISSLGGFITKLDGPPAGQPLYHQGKKAHLNQTGT
;
A
#
# COMPACT_ATOMS: atom_id res chain seq x y z
N MET A 1 -2.12 29.35 -21.06
CA MET A 1 -1.82 29.14 -19.62
C MET A 1 -2.97 28.37 -19.02
N LYS A 2 -2.83 27.05 -18.86
CA LYS A 2 -3.70 26.31 -17.95
C LYS A 2 -3.24 26.73 -16.55
N SER A 3 -4.12 27.24 -15.70
CA SER A 3 -3.77 27.41 -14.29
C SER A 3 -3.56 26.00 -13.74
N GLU A 4 -2.34 25.68 -13.34
CA GLU A 4 -2.10 24.56 -12.42
C GLU A 4 -2.92 24.88 -11.18
N ALA A 5 -4.02 24.15 -10.98
CA ALA A 5 -4.67 24.16 -9.68
C ALA A 5 -3.64 23.60 -8.72
N ALA A 6 -3.17 24.42 -7.76
CA ALA A 6 -2.25 23.95 -6.74
C ALA A 6 -2.86 22.72 -6.06
N THR A 7 -2.12 21.61 -6.04
CA THR A 7 -2.53 20.38 -5.37
C THR A 7 -2.85 20.70 -3.92
N LYS A 8 -4.07 20.37 -3.46
CA LYS A 8 -4.56 20.74 -2.13
C LYS A 8 -4.62 19.51 -1.25
N LEU A 9 -4.02 19.61 -0.07
CA LEU A 9 -4.14 18.62 1.00
C LEU A 9 -5.28 19.01 1.94
N THR A 10 -6.15 18.05 2.27
CA THR A 10 -7.27 18.23 3.19
C THR A 10 -7.35 17.06 4.17
N LEU A 11 -7.39 17.34 5.47
CA LEU A 11 -7.65 16.31 6.49
C LEU A 11 -9.11 15.83 6.37
N VAL A 12 -9.30 14.53 6.22
CA VAL A 12 -10.61 13.90 5.96
C VAL A 12 -10.92 12.72 6.89
N GLY A 13 -10.04 12.41 7.83
CA GLY A 13 -10.30 11.35 8.81
C GLY A 13 -9.33 11.45 9.98
N ASN A 14 -9.82 11.06 11.15
CA ASN A 14 -8.99 10.87 12.35
C ASN A 14 -9.25 9.46 12.85
N ILE A 15 -8.22 8.62 12.78
CA ILE A 15 -8.28 7.20 13.13
C ILE A 15 -7.61 7.02 14.48
N PRO A 16 -8.23 6.27 15.41
CA PRO A 16 -7.58 5.90 16.67
C PRO A 16 -6.21 5.25 16.44
N LYS A 17 -5.29 5.42 17.39
CA LYS A 17 -3.93 4.91 17.32
C LYS A 17 -3.69 3.90 18.45
N GLY A 18 -2.71 3.03 18.23
CA GLY A 18 -2.13 2.19 19.27
C GLY A 18 -1.36 2.99 20.34
N PRO A 19 -0.70 2.30 21.27
CA PRO A 19 0.00 2.91 22.39
C PRO A 19 1.19 3.81 22.01
N GLY A 20 1.76 3.65 20.80
CA GLY A 20 2.89 4.46 20.33
C GLY A 20 2.49 5.75 19.61
N ASP A 21 3.42 6.72 19.56
CA ASP A 21 3.18 8.00 18.89
C ASP A 21 2.99 7.86 17.36
N PHE A 22 3.65 6.87 16.76
CA PHE A 22 3.59 6.50 15.33
C PHE A 22 2.91 5.14 15.13
N ASP A 23 1.87 4.90 15.93
CA ASP A 23 1.11 3.66 15.96
C ASP A 23 -0.30 3.85 15.38
N GLY A 24 -0.42 4.79 14.44
CA GLY A 24 -1.68 5.14 13.80
C GLY A 24 -1.92 4.41 12.47
N PRO A 25 -2.75 5.01 11.60
CA PRO A 25 -3.03 4.51 10.25
C PRO A 25 -1.80 4.15 9.44
N GLU A 26 -1.78 2.92 8.94
CA GLU A 26 -0.73 2.46 8.02
C GLU A 26 -1.35 2.09 6.68
N GLY A 27 -1.97 0.92 6.56
CA GLY A 27 -2.54 0.42 5.32
C GLY A 27 -3.83 1.15 4.98
N ILE A 28 -4.00 1.55 3.72
CA ILE A 28 -5.26 2.12 3.22
C ILE A 28 -5.63 1.49 1.89
N THR A 29 -6.89 1.10 1.73
CA THR A 29 -7.45 0.66 0.45
C THR A 29 -8.87 1.18 0.28
N SER A 30 -9.26 1.49 -0.96
CA SER A 30 -10.65 1.83 -1.26
C SER A 30 -11.50 0.58 -1.44
N GLY A 31 -12.66 0.57 -0.80
CA GLY A 31 -13.71 -0.42 -0.97
C GLY A 31 -14.84 0.11 -1.85
N ASP A 32 -16.01 -0.51 -1.70
CA ASP A 32 -17.20 -0.14 -2.47
C ASP A 32 -17.88 1.12 -1.91
N ASP A 33 -18.69 1.77 -2.75
CA ASP A 33 -19.54 2.91 -2.39
C ASP A 33 -18.80 4.08 -1.71
N GLY A 34 -17.52 4.27 -2.02
CA GLY A 34 -16.70 5.37 -1.50
C GLY A 34 -16.17 5.16 -0.09
N TRP A 35 -16.25 3.94 0.46
CA TRP A 35 -15.58 3.61 1.72
C TRP A 35 -14.09 3.41 1.53
N LEU A 36 -13.30 3.90 2.48
CA LEU A 36 -11.89 3.56 2.66
C LEU A 36 -11.77 2.62 3.85
N PHE A 37 -10.84 1.67 3.76
CA PHE A 37 -10.52 0.72 4.82
C PHE A 37 -9.09 0.96 5.24
N VAL A 38 -8.87 1.10 6.54
CA VAL A 38 -7.63 1.60 7.11
C VAL A 38 -7.23 0.69 8.28
N SER A 39 -6.04 0.13 8.25
CA SER A 39 -5.47 -0.54 9.42
C SER A 39 -4.88 0.48 10.38
N SER A 40 -4.92 0.19 11.68
CA SER A 40 -4.30 1.01 12.70
C SER A 40 -3.56 0.16 13.72
N GLY A 41 -2.51 0.75 14.29
CA GLY A 41 -1.62 0.09 15.24
C GLY A 41 -2.24 -0.27 16.60
N ASP A 42 -3.51 0.08 16.85
CA ASP A 42 -4.28 -0.44 17.99
C ASP A 42 -4.88 -1.84 17.75
N GLY A 43 -4.57 -2.47 16.61
CA GLY A 43 -5.05 -3.81 16.27
C GLY A 43 -6.40 -3.80 15.54
N TRP A 44 -6.90 -2.63 15.15
CA TRP A 44 -8.18 -2.51 14.45
C TRP A 44 -8.02 -2.19 12.98
N ILE A 45 -8.98 -2.69 12.20
CA ILE A 45 -9.34 -2.11 10.91
C ILE A 45 -10.50 -1.14 11.15
N TYR A 46 -10.31 0.10 10.72
CA TYR A 46 -11.34 1.11 10.62
C TYR A 46 -11.83 1.23 9.19
N ARG A 47 -13.05 1.78 9.02
CA ARG A 47 -13.48 2.29 7.72
C ARG A 47 -13.94 3.72 7.83
N THR A 48 -13.72 4.48 6.78
CA THR A 48 -14.08 5.89 6.73
C THR A 48 -14.71 6.30 5.42
N LYS A 49 -15.68 7.20 5.51
CA LYS A 49 -16.39 7.83 4.39
C LYS A 49 -16.96 9.16 4.87
N ASP A 50 -16.87 10.21 4.04
CA ASP A 50 -17.44 11.53 4.33
C ASP A 50 -17.03 12.07 5.73
N ASN A 51 -15.76 11.87 6.09
CA ASN A 51 -15.16 12.20 7.40
C ASN A 51 -15.74 11.46 8.61
N ASN A 52 -16.64 10.49 8.40
CA ASN A 52 -17.09 9.58 9.44
C ASN A 52 -16.13 8.39 9.54
N VAL A 53 -15.73 8.04 10.76
CA VAL A 53 -14.82 6.92 11.05
C VAL A 53 -15.55 5.94 11.94
N GLU A 54 -15.49 4.66 11.60
CA GLU A 54 -16.09 3.61 12.41
C GLU A 54 -15.25 2.33 12.42
N PRO A 55 -15.24 1.58 13.54
CA PRO A 55 -14.55 0.30 13.62
C PRO A 55 -15.19 -0.70 12.65
N TYR A 56 -14.35 -1.40 11.91
CA TYR A 56 -14.76 -2.45 10.97
C TYR A 56 -14.58 -3.84 11.57
N ALA A 57 -13.35 -4.19 11.97
CA ALA A 57 -13.00 -5.46 12.59
C ALA A 57 -11.77 -5.32 13.49
N GLU A 58 -11.71 -6.09 14.57
CA GLU A 58 -10.54 -6.23 15.43
C GLU A 58 -9.72 -7.43 14.94
N VAL A 59 -8.48 -7.20 14.54
CA VAL A 59 -7.56 -8.24 14.06
C VAL A 59 -6.45 -8.55 15.06
N GLY A 60 -6.24 -7.65 16.03
CA GLY A 60 -5.21 -7.75 17.06
C GLY A 60 -3.82 -7.40 16.52
N GLY A 61 -2.84 -7.40 17.42
CA GLY A 61 -1.44 -7.08 17.10
C GLY A 61 -1.29 -5.70 16.45
N ARG A 62 -0.46 -5.62 15.41
CA ARG A 62 -0.20 -4.42 14.62
C ARG A 62 -0.44 -4.69 13.13
N PRO A 63 -1.67 -4.46 12.63
CA PRO A 63 -1.97 -4.57 11.22
C PRO A 63 -1.32 -3.42 10.45
N LEU A 64 -0.64 -3.76 9.35
CA LEU A 64 0.04 -2.86 8.44
C LEU A 64 -0.77 -2.81 7.12
N GLY A 65 -0.20 -3.19 5.98
CA GLY A 65 -0.84 -3.15 4.69
C GLY A 65 -2.15 -3.96 4.59
N VAL A 66 -3.06 -3.44 3.77
CA VAL A 66 -4.37 -4.05 3.50
C VAL A 66 -4.70 -4.03 2.01
N ALA A 67 -5.35 -5.10 1.53
CA ALA A 67 -5.79 -5.20 0.14
C ALA A 67 -7.08 -6.00 0.02
N PHE A 68 -7.95 -5.66 -0.93
CA PHE A 68 -9.15 -6.46 -1.19
C PHE A 68 -8.89 -7.55 -2.22
N ASP A 69 -9.42 -8.75 -1.96
CA ASP A 69 -9.58 -9.78 -2.98
C ASP A 69 -10.84 -9.53 -3.85
N LEU A 70 -11.09 -10.40 -4.83
CA LEU A 70 -12.29 -10.29 -5.70
C LEU A 70 -13.61 -10.62 -4.97
N GLN A 71 -13.55 -11.39 -3.89
CA GLN A 71 -14.69 -11.76 -3.07
C GLN A 71 -15.03 -10.69 -2.03
N ARG A 72 -14.26 -9.59 -1.98
CA ARG A 72 -14.39 -8.49 -1.02
C ARG A 72 -14.03 -8.90 0.40
N ASN A 73 -13.17 -9.89 0.55
CA ASN A 73 -12.47 -10.07 1.81
C ASN A 73 -11.28 -9.11 1.85
N LEU A 74 -11.08 -8.48 3.00
CA LEU A 74 -9.93 -7.62 3.24
C LEU A 74 -8.78 -8.47 3.75
N ILE A 75 -7.72 -8.55 2.96
CA ILE A 75 -6.46 -9.16 3.33
C ILE A 75 -5.67 -8.17 4.18
N VAL A 76 -5.09 -8.65 5.27
CA VAL A 76 -4.36 -7.83 6.24
C VAL A 76 -3.01 -8.46 6.52
N CYS A 77 -1.94 -7.67 6.38
CA CYS A 77 -0.61 -7.99 6.88
C CYS A 77 -0.55 -7.67 8.38
N GLU A 78 -0.51 -8.67 9.25
CA GLU A 78 -0.41 -8.49 10.70
C GLU A 78 1.02 -8.77 11.17
N SER A 79 1.72 -7.71 11.56
CA SER A 79 3.17 -7.72 11.74
C SER A 79 3.65 -8.41 13.01
N GLU A 80 2.91 -8.33 14.12
CA GLU A 80 3.38 -8.83 15.41
C GLU A 80 3.31 -10.36 15.53
N SER A 81 2.22 -10.97 15.04
CA SER A 81 2.11 -12.43 15.00
C SER A 81 2.88 -13.04 13.82
N GLY A 82 3.11 -12.23 12.77
CA GLY A 82 3.66 -12.68 11.50
C GLY A 82 2.61 -13.46 10.70
N SER A 83 1.48 -12.83 10.42
CA SER A 83 0.33 -13.47 9.78
C SER A 83 -0.24 -12.67 8.62
N ILE A 84 -0.71 -13.37 7.60
CA ILE A 84 -1.64 -12.87 6.60
C ILE A 84 -3.04 -13.29 7.03
N LEU A 85 -3.89 -12.31 7.31
CA LEU A 85 -5.26 -12.52 7.77
C LEU A 85 -6.25 -12.14 6.67
N SER A 86 -7.47 -12.67 6.77
CA SER A 86 -8.61 -12.31 5.94
C SER A 86 -9.76 -11.89 6.83
N VAL A 87 -10.34 -10.72 6.54
CA VAL A 87 -11.57 -10.21 7.15
C VAL A 87 -12.69 -10.32 6.12
N SER A 88 -13.68 -11.18 6.39
CA SER A 88 -14.80 -11.39 5.48
C SER A 88 -15.75 -10.18 5.45
N SER A 89 -16.67 -10.14 4.48
CA SER A 89 -17.75 -9.15 4.45
C SER A 89 -18.67 -9.17 5.69
N LYS A 90 -18.68 -10.29 6.42
CA LYS A 90 -19.36 -10.44 7.72
C LYS A 90 -18.51 -9.99 8.91
N ARG A 91 -17.31 -9.47 8.66
CA ARG A 91 -16.31 -9.03 9.65
C ARG A 91 -15.73 -10.18 10.48
N GLU A 92 -15.73 -11.38 9.93
CA GLU A 92 -15.10 -12.55 10.56
C GLU A 92 -13.63 -12.59 10.15
N VAL A 93 -12.73 -12.70 11.14
CA VAL A 93 -11.28 -12.77 10.94
C VAL A 93 -10.84 -14.22 10.85
N SER A 94 -10.01 -14.54 9.86
CA SER A 94 -9.44 -15.88 9.66
C SER A 94 -7.98 -15.79 9.22
N LEU A 95 -7.19 -16.81 9.56
CA LEU A 95 -5.80 -16.93 9.15
C LEU A 95 -5.72 -17.47 7.72
N ILE A 96 -4.97 -16.79 6.84
CA ILE A 96 -4.56 -17.33 5.53
C ILE A 96 -3.25 -18.09 5.67
N ALA A 97 -2.23 -17.43 6.23
CA ALA A 97 -0.90 -18.02 6.39
C ALA A 97 -0.11 -17.31 7.50
N ASP A 98 0.64 -18.06 8.30
CA ASP A 98 1.68 -17.57 9.22
C ASP A 98 3.08 -18.11 8.84
N ARG A 99 3.12 -18.97 7.82
CA ARG A 99 4.30 -19.69 7.33
C ARG A 99 4.16 -19.98 5.84
N LEU A 100 5.29 -19.99 5.16
CA LEU A 100 5.41 -20.44 3.78
C LEU A 100 6.41 -21.59 3.73
N GLY A 101 5.88 -22.80 3.56
CA GLY A 101 6.65 -24.04 3.76
C GLY A 101 7.21 -24.13 5.18
N ARG A 102 8.54 -24.04 5.31
CA ARG A 102 9.24 -24.09 6.61
C ARG A 102 9.61 -22.71 7.16
N ARG A 103 9.49 -21.65 6.35
CA ARG A 103 9.85 -20.29 6.75
C ARG A 103 8.67 -19.66 7.48
N LYS A 104 8.91 -19.12 8.68
CA LYS A 104 7.91 -18.28 9.35
C LYS A 104 7.88 -16.93 8.66
N ILE A 105 6.68 -16.37 8.50
CA ILE A 105 6.56 -14.95 8.19
C ILE A 105 6.99 -14.19 9.45
N SER A 106 7.86 -13.19 9.28
CA SER A 106 8.46 -12.43 10.36
C SER A 106 7.68 -11.15 10.62
N ASN A 107 7.62 -10.26 9.62
CA ASN A 107 7.05 -8.92 9.72
C ASN A 107 6.35 -8.58 8.40
N PRO A 108 5.20 -9.21 8.09
CA PRO A 108 4.47 -8.90 6.87
C PRO A 108 4.03 -7.44 6.89
N ASN A 109 4.32 -6.71 5.82
CA ASN A 109 4.11 -5.28 5.78
C ASN A 109 3.06 -4.87 4.73
N PHE A 110 3.26 -5.14 3.45
CA PHE A 110 2.34 -4.67 2.39
C PHE A 110 1.88 -5.81 1.51
N ALA A 111 0.64 -5.74 1.00
CA ALA A 111 0.10 -6.73 0.08
C ALA A 111 -0.48 -6.11 -1.20
N VAL A 112 -0.31 -6.78 -2.34
CA VAL A 112 -0.91 -6.42 -3.63
C VAL A 112 -1.33 -7.66 -4.40
N PHE A 113 -2.44 -7.57 -5.13
CA PHE A 113 -2.85 -8.61 -6.05
C PHE A 113 -2.45 -8.27 -7.49
N ASP A 114 -1.98 -9.27 -8.23
CA ASP A 114 -1.86 -9.16 -9.69
C ASP A 114 -3.20 -9.46 -10.39
N ASN A 115 -3.20 -9.35 -11.72
CA ASN A 115 -4.41 -9.57 -12.54
C ASN A 115 -4.84 -11.04 -12.63
N GLU A 116 -3.95 -11.97 -12.29
CA GLU A 116 -4.23 -13.41 -12.24
C GLU A 116 -4.73 -13.85 -10.86
N GLY A 117 -4.63 -12.97 -9.85
CA GLY A 117 -5.09 -13.19 -8.49
C GLY A 117 -4.02 -13.74 -7.55
N TRP A 118 -2.75 -13.71 -7.95
CA TRP A 118 -1.66 -13.94 -7.00
C TRP A 118 -1.60 -12.79 -6.01
N LEU A 119 -1.54 -13.13 -4.73
CA LEU A 119 -1.26 -12.19 -3.66
C LEU A 119 0.25 -12.13 -3.48
N TYR A 120 0.87 -10.99 -3.76
CA TYR A 120 2.25 -10.69 -3.38
C TYR A 120 2.24 -9.89 -2.09
N PHE A 121 3.19 -10.17 -1.20
CA PHE A 121 3.37 -9.34 -0.01
C PHE A 121 4.82 -9.24 0.43
N THR A 122 5.18 -8.10 1.02
CA THR A 122 6.48 -7.87 1.64
C THR A 122 6.50 -8.43 3.04
N ASP A 123 7.64 -9.00 3.41
CA ASP A 123 8.05 -9.28 4.77
C ASP A 123 9.28 -8.41 5.05
N SER A 124 9.12 -7.42 5.91
CA SER A 124 10.14 -6.45 6.29
C SER A 124 11.36 -7.08 6.99
N GLY A 125 11.26 -8.34 7.41
CA GLY A 125 12.33 -9.04 8.10
C GLY A 125 12.61 -8.45 9.48
N SER A 126 13.88 -8.41 9.85
CA SER A 126 14.34 -7.83 11.12
C SER A 126 14.93 -6.42 10.98
N SER A 127 14.92 -5.87 9.76
CA SER A 127 15.42 -4.53 9.48
C SER A 127 14.60 -3.46 10.21
N THR A 128 15.27 -2.43 10.73
CA THR A 128 14.64 -1.20 11.21
C THR A 128 15.29 0.00 10.54
N LEU A 129 14.76 1.21 10.78
CA LEU A 129 15.36 2.45 10.26
C LEU A 129 16.75 2.70 10.84
N GLU A 130 16.98 2.31 12.10
CA GLU A 130 18.25 2.49 12.82
C GLU A 130 19.23 1.35 12.58
N VAL A 131 18.72 0.15 12.31
CA VAL A 131 19.52 -1.06 12.08
C VAL A 131 19.09 -1.71 10.77
N PRO A 132 19.64 -1.25 9.63
CA PRO A 132 19.36 -1.86 8.34
C PRO A 132 19.88 -3.30 8.30
N VAL A 133 19.01 -4.25 7.96
CA VAL A 133 19.35 -5.66 7.78
C VAL A 133 18.83 -6.14 6.43
N ASN A 134 19.65 -6.91 5.72
CA ASN A 134 19.32 -7.45 4.42
C ASN A 134 18.67 -8.84 4.52
N ASP A 135 17.54 -8.94 5.21
CA ASP A 135 16.82 -10.20 5.42
C ASP A 135 15.33 -10.14 5.04
N GLY A 136 14.88 -9.00 4.50
CA GLY A 136 13.54 -8.83 3.97
C GLY A 136 13.29 -9.71 2.76
N ALA A 137 12.01 -10.00 2.52
CA ALA A 137 11.56 -10.90 1.46
C ALA A 137 10.26 -10.45 0.83
N ILE A 138 9.98 -11.02 -0.35
CA ILE A 138 8.68 -10.97 -1.01
C ILE A 138 8.18 -12.39 -1.12
N PHE A 139 7.01 -12.60 -0.58
CA PHE A 139 6.28 -13.85 -0.65
C PHE A 139 5.11 -13.71 -1.60
N ARG A 140 4.61 -14.84 -2.09
CA ARG A 140 3.34 -14.87 -2.81
C ARG A 140 2.47 -16.07 -2.50
N ILE A 141 1.17 -15.89 -2.68
CA ILE A 141 0.14 -16.92 -2.53
C ILE A 141 -0.65 -16.99 -3.84
N SER A 142 -0.76 -18.19 -4.41
CA SER A 142 -1.54 -18.42 -5.63
C SER A 142 -3.05 -18.34 -5.36
N PRO A 143 -3.88 -18.18 -6.40
CA PRO A 143 -5.33 -18.31 -6.26
C PRO A 143 -5.79 -19.67 -5.69
N SER A 144 -4.98 -20.73 -5.83
CA SER A 144 -5.24 -22.05 -5.24
C SER A 144 -4.76 -22.18 -3.78
N GLY A 145 -4.04 -21.17 -3.26
CA GLY A 145 -3.49 -21.17 -1.90
C GLY A 145 -2.06 -21.70 -1.78
N ASP A 146 -1.39 -21.97 -2.91
CA ASP A 146 0.01 -22.40 -2.91
C ASP A 146 0.92 -21.23 -2.54
N THR A 147 1.91 -21.49 -1.69
CA THR A 147 2.76 -20.45 -1.10
C THR A 147 4.19 -20.55 -1.59
N GLU A 148 4.82 -19.40 -1.88
CA GLU A 148 6.18 -19.34 -2.42
C GLU A 148 6.98 -18.14 -1.86
N LEU A 149 8.29 -18.36 -1.63
CA LEU A 149 9.27 -17.29 -1.54
C LEU A 149 9.60 -16.80 -2.94
N PHE A 150 9.10 -15.63 -3.31
CA PHE A 150 9.28 -15.08 -4.65
C PHE A 150 10.63 -14.40 -4.83
N ALA A 151 11.05 -13.60 -3.85
CA ALA A 151 12.34 -12.93 -3.83
C ALA A 151 12.80 -12.69 -2.39
N ASP A 152 14.11 -12.57 -2.16
CA ASP A 152 14.69 -12.15 -0.89
C ASP A 152 15.88 -11.21 -1.10
N GLY A 153 16.46 -10.75 0.01
CA GLY A 153 17.60 -9.84 -0.02
C GLY A 153 17.17 -8.39 -0.20
N PHE A 154 16.18 -7.96 0.58
CA PHE A 154 15.76 -6.56 0.67
C PHE A 154 16.10 -5.97 2.04
N PHE A 155 16.40 -4.68 2.05
CA PHE A 155 16.50 -3.88 3.27
C PHE A 155 15.18 -3.15 3.50
N LEU A 156 14.49 -3.52 4.58
CA LEU A 156 13.18 -3.00 4.99
C LEU A 156 12.20 -2.83 3.80
N PRO A 157 11.86 -3.92 3.09
CA PRO A 157 10.89 -3.85 2.00
C PRO A 157 9.51 -3.48 2.55
N ASN A 158 8.94 -2.40 2.02
CA ASN A 158 7.73 -1.78 2.55
C ASN A 158 6.61 -1.89 1.49
N GLY A 159 6.22 -0.79 0.84
CA GLY A 159 5.19 -0.80 -0.19
C GLY A 159 5.49 -1.65 -1.44
N LEU A 160 4.40 -2.16 -2.03
CA LEU A 160 4.38 -2.90 -3.29
C LEU A 160 3.42 -2.26 -4.29
N ALA A 161 3.81 -2.27 -5.57
CA ALA A 161 2.90 -1.93 -6.66
C ALA A 161 3.19 -2.75 -7.93
N ILE A 162 2.15 -3.00 -8.72
CA ILE A 162 2.25 -3.63 -10.04
C ILE A 162 1.64 -2.67 -11.06
N ARG A 163 2.37 -2.35 -12.13
CA ARG A 163 1.83 -1.51 -13.21
C ARG A 163 1.01 -2.36 -14.18
N HIS A 164 -0.18 -1.89 -14.57
CA HIS A 164 -1.01 -2.60 -15.55
C HIS A 164 -0.28 -2.81 -16.88
N GLY A 165 -0.41 -4.02 -17.43
CA GLY A 165 0.23 -4.40 -18.70
C GLY A 165 1.72 -4.70 -18.60
N GLU A 166 2.30 -4.65 -17.41
CA GLU A 166 3.70 -4.97 -17.17
C GLU A 166 3.85 -6.23 -16.31
N GLN A 167 4.82 -7.08 -16.65
CA GLN A 167 5.24 -8.20 -15.81
C GLN A 167 6.39 -7.74 -14.91
N ALA A 168 6.06 -6.90 -13.93
CA ALA A 168 7.03 -6.42 -12.95
C ALA A 168 6.37 -6.05 -11.63
N LEU A 169 7.11 -6.26 -10.55
CA LEU A 169 6.79 -5.80 -9.20
C LEU A 169 7.70 -4.63 -8.82
N TYR A 170 7.12 -3.59 -8.24
CA TYR A 170 7.84 -2.44 -7.71
C TYR A 170 7.83 -2.51 -6.19
N VAL A 171 8.98 -2.29 -5.57
CA VAL A 171 9.22 -2.55 -4.14
C VAL A 171 9.93 -1.36 -3.54
N ALA A 172 9.31 -0.72 -2.55
CA ALA A 172 9.97 0.32 -1.78
C ALA A 172 10.95 -0.30 -0.78
N GLN A 173 12.19 0.19 -0.76
CA GLN A 173 13.17 -0.14 0.28
C GLN A 173 13.39 1.08 1.16
N SER A 174 12.76 1.09 2.34
CA SER A 174 12.70 2.28 3.19
C SER A 174 14.09 2.75 3.65
N THR A 175 15.01 1.84 3.98
CA THR A 175 16.36 2.19 4.45
C THR A 175 17.36 2.47 3.33
N GLU A 176 17.06 2.08 2.09
CA GLU A 176 17.94 2.30 0.93
C GLU A 176 17.47 3.48 0.06
N ASP A 177 16.41 4.19 0.48
CA ASP A 177 15.84 5.37 -0.19
C ASP A 177 15.61 5.14 -1.70
N ASN A 178 15.07 3.97 -2.04
CA ASN A 178 14.83 3.60 -3.43
C ASN A 178 13.55 2.77 -3.62
N VAL A 179 13.14 2.70 -4.88
CA VAL A 179 12.17 1.73 -5.38
C VAL A 179 12.88 0.83 -6.36
N LEU A 180 12.87 -0.48 -6.10
CA LEU A 180 13.31 -1.49 -7.06
C LEU A 180 12.18 -1.87 -8.01
N ARG A 181 12.53 -2.20 -9.25
CA ARG A 181 11.67 -2.87 -10.22
C ARG A 181 12.21 -4.28 -10.48
N LEU A 182 11.40 -5.29 -10.21
CA LEU A 182 11.70 -6.70 -10.36
C LEU A 182 10.89 -7.22 -11.54
N THR A 183 11.52 -7.71 -12.60
CA THR A 183 10.76 -8.35 -13.69
C THR A 183 10.21 -9.69 -13.24
N ILE A 184 9.03 -10.02 -13.75
CA ILE A 184 8.42 -11.34 -13.64
C ILE A 184 8.53 -11.95 -15.02
N GLU A 185 9.13 -13.12 -15.12
CA GLU A 185 9.26 -13.84 -16.40
C GLU A 185 7.92 -14.46 -16.79
N THR A 186 7.80 -14.88 -18.06
CA THR A 186 6.53 -15.42 -18.58
C THR A 186 6.06 -16.72 -17.91
N ASP A 187 6.97 -17.44 -17.25
CA ASP A 187 6.66 -18.62 -16.44
C ASP A 187 6.32 -18.28 -14.98
N GLY A 188 6.25 -16.99 -14.65
CA GLY A 188 5.98 -16.48 -13.32
C GLY A 188 7.20 -16.42 -12.40
N SER A 189 8.40 -16.79 -12.86
CA SER A 189 9.62 -16.74 -12.04
C SER A 189 10.18 -15.31 -11.91
N LEU A 190 11.01 -15.10 -10.88
CA LEU A 190 11.72 -13.83 -10.69
C LEU A 190 12.77 -13.62 -11.80
N GLY A 191 12.68 -12.50 -12.48
CA GLY A 191 13.67 -12.04 -13.45
C GLY A 191 14.68 -11.06 -12.86
N LYS A 192 15.09 -10.06 -13.65
CA LYS A 192 16.08 -9.05 -13.23
C LYS A 192 15.48 -8.02 -12.29
N SER A 193 16.24 -7.63 -11.28
CA SER A 193 15.99 -6.46 -10.45
C SER A 193 16.86 -5.28 -10.88
N ALA A 194 16.33 -4.06 -10.77
CA ALA A 194 17.07 -2.82 -10.96
C ALA A 194 16.46 -1.70 -10.12
N VAL A 195 17.27 -0.72 -9.72
CA VAL A 195 16.77 0.53 -9.13
C VAL A 195 15.94 1.25 -10.19
N PHE A 196 14.66 1.46 -9.91
CA PHE A 196 13.75 2.21 -10.77
C PHE A 196 13.79 3.70 -10.41
N ALA A 197 13.77 4.02 -9.12
CA ALA A 197 13.86 5.38 -8.61
C ALA A 197 14.67 5.41 -7.31
N ALA A 198 15.34 6.53 -7.06
CA ALA A 198 16.09 6.79 -5.83
C ALA A 198 16.11 8.30 -5.56
N GLY A 199 16.56 8.70 -4.36
CA GLY A 199 16.57 10.12 -3.99
C GLY A 199 15.17 10.61 -3.67
N LEU A 200 14.40 9.80 -2.94
CA LEU A 200 13.05 10.12 -2.47
C LEU A 200 13.09 10.93 -1.16
N GLU A 201 14.30 11.40 -0.81
CA GLU A 201 14.61 12.24 0.34
C GLU A 201 14.01 11.72 1.65
N SER A 202 14.00 10.39 1.83
CA SER A 202 13.82 9.59 3.06
C SER A 202 12.50 8.81 3.25
N ILE A 203 12.69 7.50 3.49
CA ILE A 203 11.73 6.48 3.92
C ILE A 203 10.56 6.32 2.92
N PRO A 204 10.82 5.82 1.70
CA PRO A 204 9.75 5.39 0.82
C PRO A 204 8.97 4.24 1.48
N ASP A 205 7.66 4.37 1.43
CA ASP A 205 6.72 3.47 2.09
C ASP A 205 5.66 3.04 1.07
N GLY A 206 4.45 3.62 1.09
CA GLY A 206 3.38 3.27 0.16
C GLY A 206 3.64 3.65 -1.29
N LEU A 207 3.15 2.79 -2.19
CA LEU A 207 3.30 2.89 -3.63
C LEU A 207 1.95 2.80 -4.34
N ALA A 208 1.71 3.66 -5.33
CA ALA A 208 0.53 3.54 -6.20
C ALA A 208 0.80 4.07 -7.60
N PHE A 209 0.41 3.35 -8.65
CA PHE A 209 0.51 3.88 -10.02
C PHE A 209 -0.71 4.71 -10.41
N THR A 210 -0.45 5.75 -11.18
CA THR A 210 -1.46 6.46 -11.96
C THR A 210 -1.87 5.61 -13.18
N ALA A 211 -3.03 5.90 -13.76
CA ALA A 211 -3.48 5.29 -15.02
C ALA A 211 -2.61 5.67 -16.22
N SER A 212 -1.88 6.78 -16.15
CA SER A 212 -0.88 7.20 -17.15
C SER A 212 0.48 6.53 -16.97
N GLY A 213 0.68 5.79 -15.87
CA GLY A 213 1.84 4.93 -15.66
C GLY A 213 2.99 5.56 -14.88
N GLU A 214 2.77 6.72 -14.26
CA GLU A 214 3.69 7.27 -13.24
C GLU A 214 3.47 6.58 -11.90
N LEU A 215 4.56 6.37 -11.16
CA LEU A 215 4.50 5.81 -9.82
C LEU A 215 4.43 6.94 -8.80
N LEU A 216 3.41 6.93 -7.94
CA LEU A 216 3.38 7.75 -6.74
C LEU A 216 4.07 7.02 -5.60
N VAL A 217 4.92 7.73 -4.88
CA VAL A 217 5.64 7.23 -3.71
C VAL A 217 5.34 8.11 -2.52
N ILE A 218 4.84 7.50 -1.45
CA ILE A 218 4.66 8.16 -0.16
C ILE A 218 5.95 8.02 0.63
N ALA A 219 6.53 9.15 1.03
CA ALA A 219 7.78 9.20 1.79
C ALA A 219 7.51 9.76 3.19
N GLY A 220 7.62 8.90 4.20
CA GLY A 220 7.28 9.26 5.58
C GLY A 220 8.33 10.13 6.28
N GLY A 221 9.58 10.12 5.80
CA GLY A 221 10.65 10.90 6.41
C GLY A 221 10.57 12.41 6.12
N THR A 222 10.03 12.78 4.95
CA THR A 222 9.83 14.19 4.54
C THR A 222 8.37 14.62 4.46
N ASP A 223 7.42 13.75 4.79
CA ASP A 223 5.98 14.03 4.61
C ASP A 223 5.68 14.49 3.18
N THR A 224 6.17 13.74 2.18
CA THR A 224 6.11 14.13 0.76
C THR A 224 5.51 13.02 -0.09
N VAL A 225 4.68 13.42 -1.06
CA VAL A 225 4.21 12.57 -2.15
C VAL A 225 5.07 12.88 -3.37
N TYR A 226 5.86 11.90 -3.80
CA TYR A 226 6.64 11.99 -5.02
C TYR A 226 5.87 11.38 -6.18
N GLN A 227 6.05 11.95 -7.37
CA GLN A 227 5.67 11.35 -8.64
C GLN A 227 6.95 10.93 -9.37
N VAL A 228 6.95 9.70 -9.86
CA VAL A 228 8.08 9.10 -10.56
C VAL A 228 7.68 8.77 -11.99
N GLY A 229 8.35 9.42 -12.95
CA GLY A 229 8.14 9.20 -14.38
C GLY A 229 8.69 7.86 -14.86
N ALA A 230 8.33 7.45 -16.08
CA ALA A 230 8.73 6.16 -16.65
C ALA A 230 10.25 5.94 -16.77
N SER A 231 11.05 7.01 -16.77
CA SER A 231 12.51 6.94 -16.77
C SER A 231 13.14 6.89 -15.37
N GLY A 232 12.34 6.83 -14.30
CA GLY A 232 12.82 6.87 -12.93
C GLY A 232 13.12 8.28 -12.39
N GLN A 233 12.74 9.32 -13.13
CA GLN A 233 12.87 10.69 -12.66
C GLN A 233 11.87 10.94 -11.53
N VAL A 234 12.31 11.64 -10.49
CA VAL A 234 11.53 11.92 -9.27
C VAL A 234 11.18 13.41 -9.23
N GLU A 235 9.90 13.73 -9.02
CA GLU A 235 9.37 15.07 -8.79
C GLU A 235 8.49 15.10 -7.54
N VAL A 236 8.46 16.24 -6.85
CA VAL A 236 7.53 16.46 -5.74
C VAL A 236 6.14 16.77 -6.32
N LEU A 237 5.15 15.92 -6.02
CA LEU A 237 3.76 16.14 -6.39
C LEU A 237 3.00 16.94 -5.33
N ALA A 238 3.24 16.61 -4.06
CA ALA A 238 2.62 17.29 -2.92
C ALA A 238 3.50 17.18 -1.67
N ALA A 239 3.52 18.23 -0.87
CA ALA A 239 4.16 18.26 0.44
C ALA A 239 3.37 19.22 1.35
N ASP A 240 3.58 19.13 2.66
CA ASP A 240 2.93 20.05 3.60
C ASP A 240 3.33 21.51 3.34
N PRO A 241 2.36 22.45 3.36
CA PRO A 241 2.65 23.87 3.13
C PRO A 241 3.44 24.46 4.32
N PRO A 242 4.52 25.22 4.08
CA PRO A 242 5.17 25.99 5.14
C PRO A 242 4.23 27.08 5.69
N PRO A 243 4.25 27.43 6.99
CA PRO A 243 5.12 26.90 8.05
C PRO A 243 4.40 26.20 9.22
N SER A 244 3.13 25.77 9.15
CA SER A 244 2.43 25.37 10.40
C SER A 244 1.27 24.37 10.34
N THR A 245 0.85 23.85 9.18
CA THR A 245 -0.22 22.84 9.15
C THR A 245 0.32 21.54 8.57
N LYS A 246 0.40 20.53 9.43
CA LYS A 246 0.79 19.17 9.08
C LYS A 246 -0.45 18.37 8.67
N HIS A 247 -0.59 18.11 7.38
CA HIS A 247 -1.62 17.23 6.83
C HIS A 247 -1.06 15.82 6.63
N LEU A 248 0.21 15.68 6.27
CA LEU A 248 0.80 14.37 5.95
C LEU A 248 1.45 13.66 7.16
N PHE A 249 2.16 14.38 8.03
CA PHE A 249 2.75 13.92 9.31
C PHE A 249 2.92 12.40 9.50
N ALA A 250 4.12 11.90 9.21
CA ALA A 250 4.46 10.49 9.11
C ALA A 250 3.52 9.76 8.13
N ALA A 251 3.44 10.28 6.90
CA ALA A 251 2.67 9.65 5.82
C ALA A 251 3.23 8.25 5.53
N ALA A 252 2.35 7.25 5.53
CA ALA A 252 2.72 5.85 5.36
C ALA A 252 2.28 5.33 3.99
N ASN A 253 0.99 5.41 3.68
CA ASN A 253 0.43 4.70 2.54
C ASN A 253 -0.60 5.53 1.78
N CYS A 254 -1.02 5.06 0.60
CA CYS A 254 -2.04 5.74 -0.18
C CYS A 254 -2.94 4.80 -0.98
N ALA A 255 -4.16 5.27 -1.27
CA ALA A 255 -5.11 4.60 -2.14
C ALA A 255 -5.88 5.60 -2.99
N PHE A 256 -6.03 5.27 -4.27
CA PHE A 256 -6.97 5.97 -5.14
C PHE A 256 -8.41 5.52 -4.86
N ALA A 257 -9.33 6.48 -4.85
CA ALA A 257 -10.75 6.25 -4.67
C ALA A 257 -11.59 7.23 -5.50
N GLY A 258 -12.90 7.17 -5.33
CA GLY A 258 -13.85 7.90 -6.17
C GLY A 258 -14.19 7.16 -7.46
N THR A 259 -15.27 7.58 -8.11
CA THR A 259 -15.79 6.92 -9.33
C THR A 259 -14.77 6.88 -10.46
N TYR A 260 -13.88 7.88 -10.53
CA TYR A 260 -12.88 8.01 -11.59
C TYR A 260 -11.45 7.76 -11.10
N LEU A 261 -11.28 7.28 -9.85
CA LEU A 261 -9.98 7.09 -9.21
C LEU A 261 -9.11 8.36 -9.20
N ASP A 262 -9.74 9.53 -9.15
CA ASP A 262 -9.12 10.85 -9.20
C ASP A 262 -8.95 11.51 -7.82
N ASP A 263 -9.30 10.80 -6.75
CA ASP A 263 -9.03 11.20 -5.37
C ASP A 263 -7.95 10.29 -4.78
N LEU A 264 -6.84 10.85 -4.31
CA LEU A 264 -5.80 10.10 -3.60
C LEU A 264 -5.94 10.34 -2.10
N TYR A 265 -6.10 9.26 -1.34
CA TYR A 265 -6.15 9.29 0.12
C TYR A 265 -4.85 8.73 0.67
N ILE A 266 -4.33 9.37 1.70
CA ILE A 266 -3.05 9.07 2.33
C ILE A 266 -3.31 8.81 3.81
N SER A 267 -2.85 7.68 4.30
CA SER A 267 -2.84 7.33 5.71
C SER A 267 -1.54 7.80 6.35
N SER A 268 -1.65 8.26 7.59
CA SER A 268 -0.54 8.84 8.33
C SER A 268 -0.45 8.19 9.70
N LEU A 269 0.75 7.69 10.07
CA LEU A 269 1.02 7.10 11.39
C LEU A 269 0.70 8.06 12.54
N GLY A 270 0.66 9.37 12.24
CA GLY A 270 0.23 10.43 13.14
C GLY A 270 -1.24 10.37 13.59
N GLY A 271 -2.10 9.61 12.92
CA GLY A 271 -3.52 9.40 13.28
C GLY A 271 -4.52 9.89 12.23
N PHE A 272 -4.09 10.30 11.05
CA PHE A 272 -4.95 11.02 10.11
C PHE A 272 -5.09 10.31 8.77
N ILE A 273 -6.20 10.61 8.09
CA ILE A 273 -6.33 10.41 6.65
C ILE A 273 -6.36 11.78 5.98
N THR A 274 -5.51 11.93 4.96
CA THR A 274 -5.41 13.15 4.16
C THR A 274 -5.80 12.86 2.73
N LYS A 275 -6.65 13.73 2.17
CA LYS A 275 -7.00 13.71 0.77
C LYS A 275 -6.11 14.69 0.01
N LEU A 276 -5.52 14.22 -1.08
CA LEU A 276 -4.92 15.06 -2.11
C LEU A 276 -5.94 15.26 -3.23
N ASP A 277 -6.34 16.51 -3.47
CA ASP A 277 -7.28 16.88 -4.53
C ASP A 277 -6.54 17.11 -5.86
N GLY A 278 -7.10 16.58 -6.95
CA GLY A 278 -6.59 16.74 -8.31
C GLY A 278 -5.30 15.99 -8.68
N PRO A 279 -4.95 14.83 -8.09
CA PRO A 279 -3.87 14.00 -8.63
C PRO A 279 -4.21 13.47 -10.03
N PRO A 280 -3.22 13.02 -10.82
CA PRO A 280 -3.50 12.16 -11.96
C PRO A 280 -4.31 10.94 -11.50
N ALA A 281 -5.32 10.56 -12.28
CA ALA A 281 -6.18 9.42 -11.92
C ALA A 281 -5.35 8.15 -11.71
N GLY A 282 -5.71 7.37 -10.69
CA GLY A 282 -5.11 6.09 -10.36
C GLY A 282 -5.43 5.00 -11.36
N GLN A 283 -4.53 4.03 -11.48
CA GLN A 283 -4.89 2.77 -12.13
C GLN A 283 -5.83 1.96 -11.21
N PRO A 284 -6.79 1.20 -11.74
CA PRO A 284 -7.63 0.33 -10.92
C PRO A 284 -6.82 -0.82 -10.31
N LEU A 285 -7.03 -1.08 -9.02
CA LEU A 285 -6.51 -2.28 -8.36
C LEU A 285 -7.31 -3.53 -8.76
N TYR A 286 -6.81 -4.72 -8.42
CA TYR A 286 -7.37 -6.01 -8.82
C TYR A 286 -8.89 -6.14 -8.55
N HIS A 287 -9.33 -5.75 -7.36
CA HIS A 287 -10.74 -5.76 -6.96
C HIS A 287 -11.61 -4.72 -7.68
N GLN A 288 -10.99 -3.67 -8.25
CA GLN A 288 -11.68 -2.59 -8.96
C GLN A 288 -11.79 -2.89 -10.46
N GLY A 289 -10.75 -3.48 -11.07
CA GLY A 289 -10.68 -3.72 -12.51
C GLY A 289 -11.74 -4.68 -13.05
N LYS A 290 -12.09 -5.75 -12.31
CA LYS A 290 -13.10 -6.73 -12.78
C LYS A 290 -14.55 -6.23 -12.70
N LYS A 291 -14.85 -5.14 -11.95
CA LYS A 291 -16.18 -4.50 -11.99
C LYS A 291 -16.48 -3.85 -13.35
N ALA A 292 -15.45 -3.35 -14.04
CA ALA A 292 -15.62 -2.73 -15.36
C ALA A 292 -16.07 -3.73 -16.44
N HIS A 293 -15.73 -5.03 -16.30
CA HIS A 293 -16.11 -6.06 -17.26
C HIS A 293 -17.51 -6.66 -17.01
N LEU A 294 -17.97 -6.72 -15.76
CA LEU A 294 -19.30 -7.26 -15.44
C LEU A 294 -20.45 -6.32 -15.86
N ASN A 295 -20.20 -5.02 -15.93
CA ASN A 295 -21.19 -4.04 -16.40
C ASN A 295 -21.24 -3.89 -17.94
N GLN A 296 -20.34 -4.56 -18.69
CA GLN A 296 -20.38 -4.58 -20.17
C GLN A 296 -21.05 -5.84 -20.74
N THR A 297 -21.30 -6.87 -19.92
CA THR A 297 -21.99 -8.10 -20.33
C THR A 297 -23.46 -8.16 -19.90
N GLY A 298 -23.96 -7.11 -19.25
CA GLY A 298 -25.37 -6.97 -18.86
C GLY A 298 -26.14 -6.06 -19.82
N THR A 299 -26.43 -6.56 -21.02
CA THR A 299 -27.52 -6.06 -21.88
C THR A 299 -28.69 -7.02 -21.83
#